data_AF-A0A842XL53-F1
#
_entry.id   AF-A0A842XL53-F1
#
_cell.length_a   1.000
_cell.length_b   1.000
_cell.length_c   1.000
_cell.angle_alpha   90.00
_cell.angle_beta   90.00
_cell.angle_gamma   90.00
#
_symmetry.space_group_name_H-M   'P 1'
#
loop_
_entity.id
_entity.type
_entity.pdbx_description
1 polymer ?
#
loop_
_entity_poly.entity_id
_entity_poly.type
_entity_poly.pdbx_seq_one_letter_code
_entity_poly.pdbx_strand_id
1 'polypeptide(L)' 'MAVLIVVPVMLVAAPAHADTVADSWTVMVYMDGDNNVESYALRDLEELKLTGSSDNVNYVVLLDTLEG' A
#
# COMPACT_ATOMS: atom_id res chain seq x y z
N MET A 1 28.11 -41.62 36.32
CA MET A 1 28.38 -40.41 35.54
C MET A 1 27.17 -40.12 34.67
N ALA A 2 26.41 -39.09 35.00
CA ALA A 2 25.40 -38.52 34.11
C ALA A 2 25.72 -37.02 34.08
N VAL A 3 26.23 -36.54 32.94
CA VAL A 3 26.53 -35.12 32.76
C VAL A 3 25.23 -34.46 32.28
N LEU A 4 24.62 -33.68 33.16
CA LEU A 4 23.49 -32.83 32.83
C LEU A 4 24.02 -31.63 32.02
N ILE A 5 23.81 -31.64 30.70
CA ILE A 5 24.12 -30.48 29.85
C ILE A 5 22.93 -29.53 29.92
N VAL A 6 23.06 -28.47 30.73
CA VAL A 6 22.13 -27.34 30.71
C VAL A 6 22.63 -26.38 29.65
N VAL A 7 22.03 -26.42 28.45
CA VAL A 7 22.24 -25.38 27.44
C VAL A 7 21.44 -24.15 27.89
N PRO A 8 22.07 -22.99 28.18
CA PRO A 8 21.30 -21.79 28.42
C PRO A 8 20.74 -21.34 27.06
N VAL A 9 19.44 -21.51 26.86
CA VAL A 9 18.73 -20.84 25.78
C VAL A 9 18.85 -19.34 26.06
N MET A 10 19.77 -18.69 25.35
CA MET A 10 19.88 -17.24 25.33
C MET A 10 18.64 -16.72 24.62
N LEU A 11 17.62 -16.35 25.40
CA LEU A 11 16.43 -15.68 24.88
C LEU A 11 16.83 -14.26 24.53
N VAL A 12 17.44 -14.08 23.35
CA VAL A 12 17.51 -12.77 22.71
C VAL A 12 16.09 -12.46 22.27
N ALA A 13 15.34 -11.78 23.13
CA ALA A 13 14.13 -11.10 22.71
C ALA A 13 14.58 -10.01 21.74
N ALA A 14 14.50 -10.30 20.43
CA ALA A 14 14.61 -9.27 19.42
C ALA A 14 13.57 -8.20 19.78
N PRO A 15 13.92 -6.90 19.79
CA PRO A 15 12.92 -5.88 19.91
C PRO A 15 12.01 -6.03 18.69
N ALA A 16 10.78 -6.50 18.91
CA ALA A 16 9.71 -6.32 17.96
C ALA A 16 9.36 -4.83 18.01
N HIS A 17 10.20 -3.99 17.38
CA HIS A 17 9.70 -2.73 16.87
C HIS A 17 8.71 -3.13 15.78
N ALA A 18 7.44 -3.16 16.14
CA ALA A 18 6.41 -2.97 15.15
C ALA A 18 6.65 -1.55 14.65
N ASP A 19 7.25 -1.41 13.47
CA ASP A 19 7.20 -0.15 12.76
C ASP A 19 5.73 0.26 12.73
N THR A 20 5.41 1.38 13.39
CA THR A 20 4.08 1.95 13.26
C THR A 20 3.94 2.27 11.78
N VAL A 21 3.13 1.50 11.05
CA VAL A 21 2.71 1.89 9.71
C VAL A 21 2.17 3.31 9.89
N ALA A 22 2.86 4.29 9.31
CA ALA A 22 2.41 5.67 9.39
C ALA A 22 0.95 5.70 8.94
N ASP A 23 0.08 6.38 9.69
CA ASP A 23 -1.33 6.51 9.34
C ASP A 23 -1.41 7.13 7.94
N SER A 24 -1.63 6.28 6.95
CA SER A 24 -1.66 6.67 5.54
C SER A 24 -3.11 6.78 5.10
N TRP A 25 -3.42 7.88 4.44
CA TRP A 25 -4.75 8.08 3.88
C TRP A 25 -4.89 7.25 2.61
N THR A 26 -5.96 6.47 2.53
CA THR A 26 -6.32 5.82 1.27
C THR A 26 -7.38 6.64 0.56
N VAL A 27 -7.06 7.11 -0.64
CA VAL A 27 -7.98 7.82 -1.52
C VAL A 27 -8.39 6.86 -2.62
N MET A 28 -9.67 6.48 -2.63
CA MET A 28 -10.27 5.75 -3.76
C MET A 28 -10.87 6.74 -4.73
N VAL A 29 -10.41 6.71 -5.97
CA VAL A 29 -10.95 7.51 -7.07
C VAL A 29 -11.73 6.57 -7.98
N TYR A 30 -13.04 6.77 -8.05
CA TYR A 30 -13.92 6.07 -8.98
C TYR A 30 -14.26 6.98 -10.15
N MET A 31 -14.00 6.52 -11.37
CA MET A 31 -14.28 7.24 -12.61
C MET A 31 -15.14 6.38 -13.53
N ASP A 32 -16.39 6.79 -13.70
CA ASP A 32 -17.35 6.23 -14.65
C ASP A 32 -17.13 6.86 -16.04
N GLY A 33 -16.06 6.40 -16.69
CA GLY A 33 -15.49 7.02 -17.88
C GLY A 33 -16.05 6.51 -19.21
N ASP A 34 -16.87 5.44 -19.22
CA ASP A 34 -17.63 4.95 -20.37
C ASP A 34 -18.70 5.98 -20.80
N ASN A 35 -18.25 7.06 -21.45
CA ASN A 35 -19.07 8.04 -22.16
C ASN A 35 -18.15 9.11 -22.81
N ASN A 36 -18.72 10.24 -23.21
CA ASN A 36 -17.99 11.34 -23.85
C ASN A 36 -16.98 12.05 -22.92
N VAL A 37 -16.83 11.63 -21.66
CA VAL A 37 -15.82 12.16 -20.72
C VAL A 37 -14.58 11.28 -20.55
N GLU A 38 -14.49 10.11 -21.21
CA GLU A 38 -13.35 9.18 -21.09
C GLU A 38 -11.99 9.88 -21.21
N SER A 39 -11.84 10.74 -22.23
CA SER A 39 -10.58 11.45 -22.47
C SER A 39 -10.15 12.34 -21.30
N TYR A 40 -11.10 12.87 -20.53
CA TYR A 40 -10.81 13.63 -19.31
C TYR A 40 -10.43 12.69 -18.17
N ALA A 41 -11.13 11.57 -18.00
CA ALA A 41 -10.79 10.57 -16.98
C ALA A 41 -9.39 9.96 -17.20
N LEU A 42 -9.00 9.72 -18.45
CA LEU A 42 -7.65 9.28 -18.82
C LEU A 42 -6.60 10.34 -18.50
N ARG A 43 -6.89 11.61 -18.78
CA ARG A 43 -6.01 12.72 -18.44
C ARG A 43 -5.86 12.88 -16.92
N ASP A 44 -6.95 12.79 -16.16
CA ASP A 44 -6.91 12.85 -14.69
C ASP A 44 -6.09 11.69 -14.11
N LEU A 45 -6.19 10.50 -14.72
CA LEU A 45 -5.34 9.36 -14.37
C LEU A 45 -3.85 9.63 -14.66
N GLU A 46 -3.51 10.25 -15.79
CA GLU A 46 -2.13 10.67 -16.08
C GLU A 46 -1.62 11.68 -15.04
N GLU A 47 -2.46 12.64 -14.64
CA GLU A 47 -2.14 13.63 -13.61
C GLU A 47 -1.91 12.96 -12.24
N LEU A 48 -2.74 11.99 -11.84
CA LEU A 48 -2.55 11.20 -10.62
C LEU A 48 -1.27 10.34 -10.67
N LYS A 49 -0.91 9.79 -11.84
CA LYS A 49 0.32 9.01 -12.02
C LYS A 49 1.58 9.86 -11.84
N LEU A 50 1.54 11.15 -12.18
CA LEU A 50 2.68 12.05 -11.99
C LEU A 50 3.03 12.23 -10.51
N THR A 51 2.04 12.27 -9.62
CA THR A 51 2.27 12.36 -8.17
C THR A 51 2.47 11.00 -7.51
N GLY A 52 1.68 10.00 -7.91
CA GLY A 52 1.72 8.65 -7.36
C GLY A 52 1.37 8.55 -5.86
N SER A 53 1.45 7.32 -5.33
CA SER A 53 1.36 7.07 -3.90
C SER A 53 2.66 7.47 -3.18
N SER A 54 2.57 7.72 -1.88
CA SER A 54 3.70 8.05 -1.00
C SER A 54 3.53 7.37 0.37
N ASP A 55 4.49 7.53 1.26
CA ASP A 55 4.43 6.99 2.62
C ASP A 55 3.21 7.49 3.44
N ASN A 56 2.59 8.60 3.01
CA ASN A 56 1.46 9.22 3.72
C ASN A 56 0.11 9.04 3.01
N VAL A 57 0.10 8.67 1.72
CA VAL A 57 -1.13 8.58 0.91
C VAL A 57 -1.05 7.44 -0.09
N ASN A 58 -2.08 6.59 -0.10
CA ASN A 58 -2.30 5.54 -1.09
C ASN A 58 -3.42 5.96 -2.05
N TYR A 59 -3.16 5.93 -3.35
CA TYR A 59 -4.21 6.08 -4.37
C TYR A 59 -4.65 4.71 -4.91
N VAL A 60 -5.95 4.47 -4.94
CA VAL A 60 -6.57 3.34 -5.65
C VAL A 60 -7.55 3.91 -6.67
N VAL A 61 -7.33 3.61 -7.95
CA VAL A 61 -8.17 4.12 -9.02
C VAL A 61 -8.95 2.97 -9.65
N LEU A 62 -10.27 3.10 -9.70
CA LEU A 62 -11.15 2.30 -10.54
C LEU A 62 -11.63 3.19 -11.69
N LEU A 63 -11.20 2.86 -12.90
CA LEU A 63 -11.54 3.59 -14.11
C LEU A 63 -12.29 2.64 -15.03
N ASP A 64 -13.50 3.05 -15.42
CA ASP A 64 -14.27 2.42 -16.49
C ASP A 64 -13.98 3.13 -17.82
N THR A 65 -13.70 2.36 -18.87
CA THR A 65 -13.38 2.88 -20.21
C THR A 65 -14.28 2.21 -21.25
N LEU A 66 -14.50 2.87 -22.38
CA LEU A 66 -15.33 2.39 -23.49
C LEU A 66 -14.92 1.00 -24.01
N GLU A 67 -13.65 0.64 -23.91
CA GLU A 67 -13.14 -0.67 -24.38
C GLU A 67 -13.27 -1.81 -23.34
N GLY A 68 -13.64 -1.50 -22.09
CA GLY A 68 -13.68 -2.45 -20.97
C GLY A 68 -12.33 -3.07 -20.61
#